data_AF-A0A7U9NHR6-F1
#
_entry.id   AF-A0A7U9NHR6-F1
#
_cell.length_a   1.000
_cell.length_b   1.000
_cell.length_c   1.000
_cell.angle_alpha   90.00
_cell.angle_beta   90.00
_cell.angle_gamma   90.00
#
_symmetry.space_group_name_H-M   'P 1'
#
loop_
_entity.id
_entity.type
_entity.pdbx_description
1 polymer ?
#
loop_
_entity_poly.entity_id
_entity_poly.type
_entity_poly.pdbx_seq_one_letter_code
_entity_poly.pdbx_strand_id
1 'polypeptide(L)'
;MITVEILDALYLNGEQLSGVFKTSSDGLYAIDSEVLKELIAKSKRCLELEKSSSHMMSMLKSGKLASNEKEKPDKTPGEILGELSAKARIAKKQQAVAVALSLSMRGCYPYKIMQALEKRGLGCSSATVSRALSVLKDGDRERLLDAFRAFPEEFAGFTEQDFINWFDARYADAKKAEDKKERNKRIRELVSEWGE
;
A
#
# COMPACT_ATOMS: atom_id res chain seq x y z
N MET A 1 21.34 18.45 17.48
CA MET A 1 22.75 18.06 17.72
C MET A 1 23.09 17.03 16.66
N ILE A 2 23.90 17.39 15.66
CA ILE A 2 24.33 16.43 14.63
C ILE A 2 25.53 15.70 15.21
N THR A 3 25.34 14.43 15.56
CA THR A 3 26.44 13.53 15.94
C THR A 3 27.05 12.99 14.66
N VAL A 4 28.29 13.39 14.38
CA VAL A 4 29.11 12.83 13.29
C VAL A 4 30.05 11.81 13.92
N GLU A 5 29.77 10.52 13.76
CA GLU A 5 30.72 9.47 14.11
C GLU A 5 31.79 9.39 13.01
N ILE A 6 33.05 9.51 13.42
CA ILE A 6 34.19 9.40 12.51
C ILE A 6 34.53 7.92 12.36
N LEU A 7 33.75 7.22 11.53
CA LEU A 7 34.17 5.99 10.88
C LEU A 7 34.84 6.41 9.55
N ASP A 8 35.67 5.57 8.92
CA ASP A 8 36.38 5.89 7.66
C ASP A 8 35.47 6.23 6.44
N ALA A 9 34.18 6.48 6.68
CA ALA A 9 33.19 6.98 5.75
C ALA A 9 32.27 8.02 6.43
N LEU A 10 31.86 9.04 5.67
CA LEU A 10 30.92 10.05 6.16
C LEU A 10 29.48 9.59 5.91
N TYR A 11 28.66 9.62 6.95
CA TYR A 11 27.25 9.23 6.88
C TYR A 11 26.34 10.44 7.05
N LEU A 12 25.27 10.50 6.25
CA LEU A 12 24.19 11.47 6.42
C LEU A 12 22.87 10.70 6.49
N ASN A 13 22.11 10.89 7.57
CA ASN A 13 20.84 10.21 7.81
C ASN A 13 20.91 8.66 7.72
N GLY A 14 22.05 8.07 8.08
CA GLY A 14 22.27 6.63 8.03
C GLY A 14 22.69 6.08 6.66
N GLU A 15 22.78 6.94 5.63
CA GLU A 15 23.32 6.57 4.31
C GLU A 15 24.78 7.02 4.19
N GLN A 16 25.62 6.16 3.62
CA GLN A 16 27.02 6.46 3.36
C GLN A 16 27.13 7.41 2.16
N LEU A 17 27.83 8.53 2.32
CA LEU A 17 28.08 9.46 1.22
C LEU A 17 29.27 8.97 0.36
N SER A 18 29.03 8.80 -0.94
CA SER A 18 30.08 8.59 -1.94
C SER A 18 30.77 9.91 -2.29
N GLY A 19 32.09 9.93 -2.44
CA GLY A 19 32.85 11.14 -2.85
C GLY A 19 33.49 11.93 -1.71
N VAL A 20 33.71 11.30 -0.55
CA VAL A 20 34.47 11.87 0.57
C VAL A 20 35.82 11.15 0.66
N PHE A 21 36.91 11.91 0.67
CA PHE A 21 38.28 11.40 0.70
C PHE A 21 39.01 11.92 1.93
N LYS A 22 39.64 11.02 2.68
CA LYS A 22 40.49 11.39 3.81
C LYS A 22 41.76 12.08 3.29
N THR A 23 42.07 13.25 3.81
CA THR A 23 43.35 13.92 3.49
C THR A 23 44.46 13.37 4.38
N SER A 24 45.72 13.70 4.05
CA SER A 24 46.89 13.31 4.85
C SER A 24 46.95 14.00 6.23
N SER A 25 46.01 14.90 6.53
CA SER A 25 45.92 15.64 7.78
C SER A 25 44.78 15.07 8.63
N ASP A 26 45.10 14.72 9.87
CA ASP A 26 44.11 14.17 10.81
C ASP A 26 42.90 15.11 10.96
N GLY A 27 41.71 14.54 10.77
CA GLY A 27 40.44 15.25 10.89
C GLY A 27 40.02 16.09 9.68
N LEU A 28 40.80 16.14 8.59
CA LEU A 28 40.43 16.86 7.37
C LEU A 28 40.03 15.91 6.23
N TYR A 29 38.88 16.17 5.63
CA TYR A 29 38.32 15.41 4.51
C TYR A 29 38.11 16.33 3.31
N ALA A 30 38.53 15.87 2.13
CA ALA A 30 38.17 16.47 0.86
C ALA A 30 36.81 15.91 0.43
N ILE A 31 35.89 16.78 0.06
CA ILE A 31 34.53 16.41 -0.36
C ILE A 31 34.38 16.87 -1.80
N ASP A 32 33.83 16.01 -2.65
CA ASP A 32 33.49 16.40 -4.01
C ASP A 32 32.55 17.62 -4.00
N SER A 33 32.79 18.54 -4.93
CA SER A 33 31.99 19.76 -5.08
C SER A 33 30.49 19.49 -5.27
N GLU A 34 30.12 18.37 -5.91
CA GLU A 34 28.73 17.97 -6.11
C GLU A 34 28.08 17.51 -4.80
N VAL A 35 28.81 16.71 -4.01
CA VAL A 35 28.39 16.22 -2.69
C VAL A 35 28.25 17.38 -1.72
N LEU A 36 29.16 18.37 -1.77
CA LEU A 36 29.07 19.59 -0.97
C LEU A 36 27.82 20.41 -1.32
N LYS A 37 27.50 20.56 -2.62
CA LYS A 37 26.27 21.25 -3.06
C LYS A 37 25.02 20.53 -2.57
N GLU A 38 24.99 19.20 -2.64
CA GLU A 38 23.87 18.40 -2.16
C GLU A 38 23.69 18.51 -0.64
N LEU A 39 24.78 18.47 0.12
CA LEU A 39 24.78 18.67 1.57
C LEU A 39 24.22 20.05 1.96
N ILE A 40 24.65 21.11 1.27
CA ILE A 40 24.15 22.47 1.50
C ILE A 40 22.66 22.56 1.15
N ALA A 41 22.21 21.96 0.06
CA ALA A 41 20.80 21.95 -0.34
C ALA A 41 19.93 21.21 0.68
N LYS A 42 20.36 20.04 1.16
CA LYS A 42 19.67 19.27 2.20
C LYS A 42 19.62 20.02 3.53
N SER A 43 20.72 20.66 3.93
CA SER A 43 20.78 21.49 5.15
C SER A 43 19.78 22.67 5.09
N LYS A 44 19.71 23.38 3.95
CA LYS A 44 18.73 24.46 3.75
C LYS A 44 17.29 23.96 3.88
N ARG A 45 16.98 22.81 3.27
CA ARG A 45 15.65 22.20 3.35
C ARG A 45 15.28 21.78 4.78
N CYS A 46 16.23 21.26 5.56
CA CYS A 46 16.02 20.96 6.98
C CYS A 46 15.70 22.23 7.78
N LEU A 47 16.42 23.33 7.55
CA LEU A 47 16.15 24.62 8.22
C LEU A 47 14.77 25.18 7.86
N GLU A 48 14.31 25.01 6.62
CA GLU A 48 12.95 25.41 6.22
C GLU A 48 11.88 24.56 6.90
N LEU A 49 12.10 23.25 7.02
CA LEU A 49 11.19 22.34 7.74
C LEU A 49 11.15 22.64 9.24
N GLU A 50 12.29 22.95 9.87
CA GLU A 50 12.35 23.35 11.27
C GLU A 50 11.60 24.67 11.52
N LYS A 51 11.72 25.64 10.59
CA LYS A 51 10.95 26.90 10.64
C LYS A 51 9.45 26.65 10.50
N SER A 52 9.04 25.82 9.54
CA SER A 52 7.63 25.46 9.33
C SER A 52 7.05 24.73 10.55
N SER A 53 7.80 23.78 11.11
CA SER A 53 7.41 23.05 12.33
C SER A 53 7.30 23.98 13.55
N SER A 54 8.28 24.86 13.73
CA SER A 54 8.27 25.89 14.78
C SER A 54 7.07 26.84 14.64
N HIS A 55 6.73 27.23 13.42
CA HIS A 55 5.58 28.07 13.12
C HIS A 55 4.25 27.37 13.43
N MET A 56 4.11 26.10 13.05
CA MET A 56 2.94 25.27 13.36
C MET A 56 2.76 25.09 14.88
N MET A 57 3.86 24.81 15.59
CA MET A 57 3.85 24.70 17.05
C MET A 57 3.54 26.04 17.73
N SER A 58 3.97 27.16 17.15
CA SER A 58 3.61 28.50 17.61
C SER A 58 2.12 28.79 17.40
N MET A 59 1.55 28.42 16.25
CA MET A 59 0.12 28.58 15.97
C MET A 59 -0.76 27.75 16.92
N LEU A 60 -0.33 26.52 17.24
CA LEU A 60 -0.98 25.65 18.22
C LEU A 60 -0.92 26.24 19.64
N LYS A 61 0.23 26.79 20.04
CA LYS A 61 0.41 27.42 21.37
C LYS A 61 -0.29 28.77 21.49
N SER A 62 -0.42 29.54 20.40
CA SER A 62 -0.99 30.89 20.44
C SER A 62 -2.52 30.89 20.46
N GLY A 63 -3.20 29.73 20.52
CA GLY A 63 -4.65 29.66 20.67
C GLY A 63 -5.45 30.34 19.55
N LYS A 64 -4.83 30.69 18.42
CA LYS A 64 -5.50 31.28 17.24
C LYS A 64 -6.40 30.28 16.51
N LEU A 65 -6.51 29.06 17.04
CA LEU A 65 -7.46 28.02 16.68
C LEU A 65 -8.60 27.88 17.71
N ALA A 66 -8.83 28.88 18.56
CA ALA A 66 -10.12 29.09 19.22
C ALA A 66 -10.73 30.34 18.60
N SER A 67 -11.94 30.36 18.05
CA SER A 67 -13.09 29.52 18.32
C SER A 67 -14.17 29.91 17.31
N ASN A 68 -14.56 29.00 16.42
CA ASN A 68 -15.90 29.02 15.85
C ASN A 68 -16.71 27.99 16.63
N GLU A 69 -17.45 28.53 17.60
CA GLU A 69 -18.66 27.99 18.20
C GLU A 69 -18.60 26.63 18.92
N LYS A 70 -19.44 26.56 19.95
CA LYS A 70 -19.57 25.44 20.88
C LYS A 70 -20.22 24.25 20.19
N GLU A 71 -19.45 23.44 19.49
CA GLU A 71 -19.73 22.02 19.41
C GLU A 71 -18.76 21.32 20.36
N LYS A 72 -19.29 20.58 21.34
CA LYS A 72 -18.47 19.52 21.94
C LYS A 72 -17.88 18.74 20.77
N PRO A 73 -16.58 18.41 20.75
CA PRO A 73 -16.12 17.46 19.76
C PRO A 73 -16.95 16.20 19.99
N ASP A 74 -17.86 15.90 19.05
CA ASP A 74 -18.78 14.76 19.11
C ASP A 74 -18.04 13.42 19.25
N LYS A 75 -16.73 13.45 19.03
CA LYS A 75 -15.82 12.32 19.07
C LYS A 75 -14.59 12.64 19.89
N THR A 76 -14.28 11.75 20.82
CA THR A 76 -13.03 11.70 21.56
C THR A 76 -11.83 11.51 20.61
N PRO A 77 -10.61 11.90 21.01
CA PRO A 77 -9.40 11.61 20.22
C PRO A 77 -9.23 10.12 19.87
N GLY A 78 -9.68 9.22 20.74
CA GLY A 78 -9.70 7.77 20.48
C GLY A 78 -10.65 7.37 19.36
N GLU A 79 -11.83 7.98 19.27
CA GLU A 79 -12.80 7.74 18.19
C GLU A 79 -12.28 8.29 16.85
N ILE A 80 -11.67 9.47 16.85
CA ILE A 80 -11.02 10.05 15.65
C ILE A 80 -9.90 9.13 15.15
N LEU A 81 -9.03 8.65 16.05
CA LEU A 81 -7.95 7.73 15.71
C LEU A 81 -8.48 6.39 15.19
N GLY A 82 -9.57 5.89 15.79
CA GLY A 82 -10.27 4.69 15.35
C GLY A 82 -10.82 4.82 13.92
N GLU A 83 -11.47 5.94 13.60
CA GLU A 83 -11.99 6.21 12.27
C GLU A 83 -10.89 6.34 11.21
N LEU A 84 -9.80 7.05 11.53
CA LEU A 84 -8.65 7.18 10.64
C LEU A 84 -7.99 5.82 10.38
N SER A 85 -7.84 4.99 11.42
CA SER A 85 -7.31 3.63 11.30
C SER A 85 -8.22 2.73 10.45
N ALA A 86 -9.55 2.87 10.60
CA ALA A 86 -10.52 2.12 9.81
C ALA A 86 -10.46 2.53 8.33
N LYS A 87 -10.43 3.84 8.04
CA LYS A 87 -10.27 4.37 6.67
C LYS A 87 -8.98 3.89 6.02
N ALA A 88 -7.85 3.96 6.73
CA ALA A 88 -6.57 3.47 6.24
C ALA A 88 -6.60 1.96 5.92
N ARG A 89 -7.26 1.15 6.76
CA ARG A 89 -7.45 -0.28 6.51
C ARG A 89 -8.33 -0.55 5.29
N ILE A 90 -9.38 0.24 5.07
CA ILE A 90 -10.25 0.11 3.89
C ILE A 90 -9.48 0.43 2.61
N ALA A 91 -8.78 1.57 2.58
CA ALA A 91 -7.97 1.98 1.43
C ALA A 91 -6.91 0.92 1.08
N LYS A 92 -6.23 0.39 2.10
CA LYS A 92 -5.25 -0.68 1.95
C LYS A 92 -5.85 -1.96 1.37
N LYS A 93 -7.07 -2.33 1.77
CA LYS A 93 -7.78 -3.48 1.21
C LYS A 93 -8.18 -3.24 -0.25
N GLN A 94 -8.65 -2.04 -0.59
CA GLN A 94 -9.00 -1.70 -1.97
C GLN A 94 -7.77 -1.76 -2.89
N GLN A 95 -6.64 -1.21 -2.44
CA GLN A 95 -5.38 -1.31 -3.17
C GLN A 95 -4.92 -2.76 -3.32
N ALA A 96 -5.06 -3.59 -2.28
CA ALA A 96 -4.77 -5.02 -2.37
C ALA A 96 -5.62 -5.75 -3.43
N VAL A 97 -6.91 -5.39 -3.53
CA VAL A 97 -7.80 -5.92 -4.58
C VAL A 97 -7.32 -5.49 -5.97
N ALA A 98 -7.02 -4.20 -6.16
CA ALA A 98 -6.54 -3.68 -7.44
C ALA A 98 -5.26 -4.38 -7.89
N VAL A 99 -4.24 -4.48 -7.02
CA VAL A 99 -2.98 -5.16 -7.32
C VAL A 99 -3.19 -6.64 -7.65
N ALA A 100 -4.04 -7.34 -6.88
CA ALA A 100 -4.33 -8.73 -7.13
C ALA A 100 -5.02 -8.94 -8.48
N LEU A 101 -6.04 -8.14 -8.77
CA LEU A 101 -6.78 -8.17 -10.04
C LEU A 101 -5.84 -7.90 -11.22
N SER A 102 -5.05 -6.84 -11.11
CA SER A 102 -4.09 -6.39 -12.10
C SER A 102 -3.04 -7.45 -12.45
N LEU A 103 -2.50 -8.13 -11.44
CA LEU A 103 -1.56 -9.25 -11.66
C LEU A 103 -2.26 -10.48 -12.24
N SER A 104 -3.49 -10.77 -11.82
CA SER A 104 -4.29 -11.87 -12.36
C SER A 104 -4.63 -11.65 -13.84
N MET A 105 -4.96 -10.42 -14.24
CA MET A 105 -5.20 -10.05 -15.65
C MET A 105 -3.94 -10.20 -16.50
N ARG A 106 -2.74 -10.00 -15.91
CA ARG A 106 -1.44 -10.31 -16.55
C ARG A 106 -1.08 -11.80 -16.52
N GLY A 107 -1.96 -12.68 -16.06
CA GLY A 107 -1.72 -14.12 -16.01
C GLY A 107 -0.81 -14.59 -14.87
N CYS A 108 -0.61 -13.78 -13.82
CA CYS A 108 0.19 -14.20 -12.67
C CYS A 108 -0.55 -15.25 -11.83
N TYR A 109 0.17 -16.31 -11.43
CA TYR A 109 -0.35 -17.33 -10.53
C TYR A 109 -0.52 -16.80 -9.09
N PRO A 110 -1.45 -17.38 -8.29
CA PRO A 110 -1.76 -16.90 -6.94
C PRO A 110 -0.55 -16.70 -6.03
N TYR A 111 0.45 -17.57 -6.10
CA TYR A 111 1.68 -17.46 -5.32
C TYR A 111 2.47 -16.18 -5.63
N LYS A 112 2.61 -15.83 -6.92
CA LYS A 112 3.27 -14.57 -7.34
C LYS A 112 2.49 -13.35 -6.89
N ILE A 113 1.15 -13.43 -6.92
CA ILE A 113 0.28 -12.36 -6.42
C ILE A 113 0.51 -12.16 -4.92
N MET A 114 0.54 -13.24 -4.13
CA MET A 114 0.81 -13.17 -2.70
C MET A 114 2.15 -12.51 -2.38
N GLN A 115 3.23 -12.90 -3.06
CA GLN A 115 4.54 -12.28 -2.89
C GLN A 115 4.54 -10.78 -3.23
N ALA A 116 3.83 -10.38 -4.28
CA ALA A 116 3.73 -8.97 -4.65
C ALA A 116 2.97 -8.15 -3.61
N LEU A 117 1.86 -8.68 -3.09
CA LEU A 117 1.10 -8.03 -2.02
C LEU A 117 1.92 -7.93 -0.73
N GLU A 118 2.70 -8.96 -0.40
CA GLU A 118 3.60 -8.96 0.76
C GLU A 118 4.66 -7.87 0.65
N LYS A 119 5.36 -7.79 -0.49
CA LYS A 119 6.39 -6.76 -0.75
C LYS A 119 5.85 -5.34 -0.66
N ARG A 120 4.58 -5.14 -1.01
CA ARG A 120 3.89 -3.84 -0.91
C ARG A 120 3.24 -3.61 0.47
N GLY A 121 3.41 -4.54 1.40
CA GLY A 121 2.84 -4.47 2.74
C GLY A 121 1.32 -4.60 2.78
N LEU A 122 0.66 -5.06 1.71
CA LEU A 122 -0.80 -5.14 1.55
C LEU A 122 -1.43 -6.43 2.15
N GLY A 123 -0.58 -7.32 2.67
CA GLY A 123 -0.96 -8.59 3.31
C GLY A 123 -0.69 -9.79 2.40
N CYS A 124 -0.42 -10.96 2.99
CA CYS A 124 0.17 -12.10 2.28
C CYS A 124 -0.57 -13.43 2.46
N SER A 125 -1.91 -13.43 2.49
CA SER A 125 -2.68 -14.69 2.67
C SER A 125 -3.37 -15.16 1.39
N SER A 126 -3.43 -16.49 1.21
CA SER A 126 -4.22 -17.12 0.15
C SER A 126 -5.69 -16.69 0.22
N ALA A 127 -6.25 -16.61 1.43
CA ALA A 127 -7.62 -16.14 1.64
C ALA A 127 -7.83 -14.67 1.20
N THR A 128 -6.79 -13.83 1.27
CA THR A 128 -6.83 -12.45 0.77
C THR A 128 -6.94 -12.45 -0.75
N VAL A 129 -6.10 -13.23 -1.43
CA VAL A 129 -6.11 -13.33 -2.90
C VAL A 129 -7.43 -13.93 -3.41
N SER A 130 -7.91 -15.01 -2.79
CA SER A 130 -9.18 -15.65 -3.17
C SER A 130 -10.37 -14.71 -2.98
N ARG A 131 -10.40 -13.92 -1.89
CA ARG A 131 -11.46 -12.92 -1.69
C ARG A 131 -11.35 -11.76 -2.66
N ALA A 132 -10.14 -11.28 -2.94
CA ALA A 132 -9.91 -10.20 -3.88
C ALA A 132 -10.39 -10.58 -5.29
N LEU A 133 -10.11 -11.81 -5.72
CA LEU A 133 -10.41 -12.34 -7.05
C LEU A 133 -11.72 -13.16 -7.12
N SER A 134 -12.61 -13.02 -6.14
CA SER A 134 -13.93 -13.64 -6.19
C SER A 134 -14.75 -13.08 -7.36
N VAL A 135 -15.42 -13.97 -8.09
CA VAL A 135 -16.27 -13.62 -9.25
C VAL A 135 -17.69 -14.17 -9.17
N LEU A 136 -17.97 -15.09 -8.24
CA LEU A 136 -19.24 -15.83 -8.20
C LEU A 136 -20.35 -15.11 -7.42
N LYS A 137 -20.02 -14.10 -6.62
CA LYS A 137 -21.02 -13.43 -5.78
C LYS A 137 -21.71 -12.31 -6.53
N ASP A 138 -22.95 -12.04 -6.13
CA ASP A 138 -23.66 -10.85 -6.58
C ASP A 138 -22.85 -9.59 -6.24
N GLY A 139 -22.74 -8.70 -7.22
CA GLY A 139 -21.94 -7.47 -7.09
C GLY A 139 -20.42 -7.64 -7.25
N ASP A 140 -19.88 -8.85 -7.41
CA ASP A 140 -18.42 -9.03 -7.62
C ASP A 140 -17.93 -8.33 -8.89
N ARG A 141 -18.74 -8.31 -9.95
CA ARG A 141 -18.40 -7.63 -11.20
C ARG A 141 -18.20 -6.13 -10.99
N GLU A 142 -19.17 -5.47 -10.38
CA GLU A 142 -19.13 -4.03 -10.11
C GLU A 142 -18.03 -3.69 -9.11
N ARG A 143 -17.88 -4.47 -8.03
CA ARG A 143 -16.79 -4.31 -7.05
C ARG A 143 -15.41 -4.35 -7.70
N LEU A 144 -15.18 -5.28 -8.62
CA LEU A 144 -13.89 -5.40 -9.31
C LEU A 144 -13.70 -4.31 -10.36
N LEU A 145 -14.77 -3.90 -11.04
CA LEU A 145 -14.74 -2.79 -11.98
C LEU A 145 -14.46 -1.46 -11.28
N ASP A 146 -15.02 -1.24 -10.10
CA ASP A 146 -14.72 -0.07 -9.27
C ASP A 146 -13.25 -0.06 -8.85
N ALA A 147 -12.70 -1.22 -8.47
CA ALA A 147 -11.26 -1.33 -8.17
C ALA A 147 -10.40 -1.06 -9.42
N PHE A 148 -10.85 -1.49 -10.60
CA PHE A 148 -10.18 -1.20 -11.87
C PHE A 148 -10.14 0.31 -12.16
N ARG A 149 -11.26 1.00 -11.97
CA ARG A 149 -11.41 2.44 -12.21
C ARG A 149 -10.70 3.30 -11.16
N ALA A 150 -10.63 2.84 -9.92
CA ALA A 150 -10.05 3.60 -8.81
C ALA A 150 -8.51 3.65 -8.81
N PHE A 151 -7.84 2.70 -9.48
CA PHE A 151 -6.37 2.57 -9.48
C PHE A 151 -5.81 2.40 -10.91
N PRO A 152 -6.04 3.35 -11.82
CA PRO A 152 -5.69 3.23 -13.23
C PRO A 152 -4.20 2.96 -13.46
N GLU A 153 -3.32 3.42 -12.57
CA GLU A 153 -1.88 3.20 -12.61
C GLU A 153 -1.50 1.71 -12.53
N GLU A 154 -2.25 0.90 -11.77
CA GLU A 154 -2.01 -0.54 -11.68
C GLU A 154 -2.43 -1.24 -12.99
N PHE A 155 -3.38 -0.68 -13.72
CA PHE A 155 -3.97 -1.27 -14.93
C PHE A 155 -3.45 -0.63 -16.23
N ALA A 156 -2.31 0.07 -16.17
CA ALA A 156 -1.68 0.62 -17.36
C ALA A 156 -1.55 -0.44 -18.47
N GLY A 157 -2.13 -0.15 -19.64
CA GLY A 157 -2.19 -1.03 -20.80
C GLY A 157 -3.43 -1.93 -20.89
N PHE A 158 -4.37 -1.85 -19.94
CA PHE A 158 -5.65 -2.55 -20.01
C PHE A 158 -6.81 -1.59 -20.27
N THR A 159 -7.79 -2.06 -21.02
CA THR A 159 -9.07 -1.39 -21.24
C THR A 159 -10.17 -2.00 -20.36
N GLU A 160 -11.30 -1.31 -20.24
CA GLU A 160 -12.48 -1.86 -19.58
C GLU A 160 -13.01 -3.12 -20.29
N GLN A 161 -12.84 -3.22 -21.61
CA GLN A 161 -13.20 -4.42 -22.36
C GLN A 161 -12.31 -5.62 -21.98
N ASP A 162 -11.02 -5.39 -21.73
CA ASP A 162 -10.11 -6.46 -21.26
C ASP A 162 -10.54 -6.98 -19.88
N PHE A 163 -11.00 -6.09 -19.01
CA PHE A 163 -11.58 -6.47 -17.73
C PHE A 163 -12.84 -7.32 -17.91
N ILE A 164 -13.77 -6.90 -18.77
CA ILE A 164 -15.01 -7.66 -19.04
C ILE A 164 -14.67 -9.06 -19.56
N ASN A 165 -13.78 -9.16 -20.56
CA ASN A 165 -13.36 -10.44 -21.13
C ASN A 165 -12.72 -11.35 -20.06
N TRP A 166 -11.87 -10.78 -19.20
CA TRP A 166 -11.25 -11.50 -18.10
C TRP A 166 -12.29 -12.00 -17.08
N PHE A 167 -13.25 -11.15 -16.70
CA PHE A 167 -14.28 -11.47 -15.72
C PHE A 167 -15.18 -12.59 -16.24
N ASP A 168 -15.67 -12.49 -17.47
CA ASP A 168 -16.58 -13.45 -18.06
C ASP A 168 -15.93 -14.83 -18.21
N ALA A 169 -14.65 -14.88 -18.62
CA ALA A 169 -13.89 -16.12 -18.69
C ALA A 169 -13.74 -16.77 -17.30
N ARG A 170 -13.32 -15.99 -16.30
CA ARG A 170 -13.17 -16.45 -14.92
C ARG A 170 -14.49 -16.91 -14.30
N TYR A 171 -15.57 -16.18 -14.56
CA TYR A 171 -16.91 -16.51 -14.07
C TYR A 171 -17.39 -17.83 -14.67
N ALA A 172 -17.23 -18.02 -15.98
CA ALA A 172 -17.61 -19.26 -16.65
C ALA A 172 -16.84 -20.47 -16.09
N ASP A 173 -15.53 -20.34 -15.86
CA ASP A 173 -14.71 -21.42 -15.28
C ASP A 173 -15.09 -21.72 -13.82
N ALA A 174 -15.31 -20.67 -13.02
CA ALA A 174 -15.73 -20.82 -11.63
C ALA A 174 -17.11 -21.50 -11.52
N LYS A 175 -18.06 -21.11 -12.39
CA LYS A 175 -19.40 -21.70 -12.45
C LYS A 175 -19.37 -23.17 -12.83
N LYS A 176 -18.58 -23.54 -13.86
CA LYS A 176 -18.35 -24.95 -14.21
C LYS A 176 -17.79 -25.77 -13.04
N ALA A 177 -16.87 -25.19 -12.27
CA ALA A 177 -16.29 -25.87 -11.10
C ALA A 177 -17.32 -26.04 -9.96
N GLU A 178 -18.17 -25.05 -9.74
CA GLU A 178 -19.27 -25.10 -8.77
C GLU A 178 -20.32 -26.15 -9.17
N ASP A 179 -20.77 -26.14 -10.43
CA ASP A 179 -21.71 -27.13 -10.97
C ASP A 179 -21.17 -28.55 -10.84
N LYS A 180 -19.87 -28.75 -11.11
CA LYS A 180 -19.21 -30.06 -10.93
C LYS A 180 -19.18 -30.49 -9.47
N LYS A 181 -18.95 -29.55 -8.55
CA LYS A 181 -18.93 -29.83 -7.11
C LYS A 181 -20.31 -30.22 -6.61
N GLU A 182 -21.34 -29.49 -7.04
CA GLU A 182 -22.74 -29.77 -6.70
C GLU A 182 -23.18 -31.13 -7.25
N ARG A 183 -22.83 -31.45 -8.51
CA ARG A 183 -23.08 -32.77 -9.08
C ARG A 183 -22.42 -33.90 -8.28
N ASN A 184 -21.16 -33.74 -7.90
CA ASN A 184 -20.44 -34.74 -7.11
C ASN A 184 -21.02 -34.90 -5.70
N LYS A 185 -21.55 -33.82 -5.12
CA LYS A 185 -22.25 -33.86 -3.83
C LYS A 185 -23.52 -34.72 -3.94
N ARG A 186 -24.37 -34.48 -4.95
CA ARG A 186 -25.58 -35.27 -5.20
C ARG A 186 -25.28 -36.75 -5.44
N ILE A 187 -24.23 -37.05 -6.19
CA ILE A 187 -23.79 -38.45 -6.41
C ILE A 187 -23.41 -39.12 -5.09
N ARG A 188 -22.69 -38.41 -4.20
CA ARG A 188 -22.31 -38.96 -2.89
C ARG A 188 -23.52 -39.20 -1.99
N GLU A 189 -24.49 -38.28 -2.00
CA GLU A 189 -25.73 -38.42 -1.25
C GLU A 189 -26.52 -39.65 -1.74
N LEU A 190 -26.71 -39.80 -3.05
CA LEU A 190 -27.34 -40.97 -3.65
C LEU A 190 -26.59 -42.28 -3.33
N VAL A 191 -25.26 -42.30 -3.39
CA VAL A 191 -24.48 -43.51 -3.05
C VAL A 191 -24.59 -43.85 -1.57
N SER A 192 -24.72 -42.85 -0.69
CA SER A 192 -24.93 -43.07 0.75
C SER A 192 -26.30 -43.67 1.05
N GLU A 193 -27.35 -43.23 0.34
CA GLU A 193 -28.72 -43.75 0.49
C GLU A 193 -28.88 -45.19 -0.01
N TRP A 194 -28.00 -45.66 -0.91
CA TRP A 194 -28.02 -47.03 -1.43
C TRP A 194 -27.12 -48.00 -0.65
N GLY A 195 -26.35 -47.48 0.32
CA GLY A 195 -25.46 -48.25 1.19
C GLY A 195 -26.03 -48.55 2.58
N GLU A 196 -27.25 -48.06 2.87
CA GLU A 196 -28.11 -48.49 3.99
C GLU A 196 -29.13 -49.53 3.52
#